data_AF-A0A1I8AFR2-F1
#
_entry.id   AF-A0A1I8AFR2-F1
#
_cell.length_a   1.000
_cell.length_b   1.000
_cell.length_c   1.000
_cell.angle_alpha   90.00
_cell.angle_beta   90.00
_cell.angle_gamma   90.00
#
_symmetry.space_group_name_H-M   'P 1'
#
loop_
_entity.id
_entity.type
_entity.pdbx_description
1 polymer ?
#
loop_
_entity_poly.entity_id
_entity_poly.type
_entity_poly.pdbx_seq_one_letter_code
_entity_poly.pdbx_strand_id
1 'polypeptide(L)'
;MLIVLRLLQGLAMGGEYGGAATYVAEYAPQHRRGFYTSWIQTTASVGLLLSLLVIMGIRSLVGEEAFVVWGWRIPFLISVLLLAISVWIRMNLKESPAFQHIKDEGTLSTSPITESFGRWANLRIALLALFGLTAGQGVVWYTGQFYALFFITQMLGLHATLAQTLMVISLLLATPLFIFFGWLSDQIGRKPIILTGCLLAALTYYPVFQGLAYFANPALVQAQRNAPVTVITDPASCSFQFNPVGSHTFTSSCDIVKSYMASHAVSYNNVKGTPGQVAQVRIGDHVIDGFEGGHLSRADFARHSQELRNELTQTMRQYGYPDGADPEQINKVMLVVLLTYLVGL
;
A
#
# COMPACT_ATOMS: atom_id res chain seq x y z
N MET A 1 -15.23 -16.31 -5.32
CA MET A 1 -16.13 -16.02 -4.18
C MET A 1 -15.56 -14.99 -3.20
N LEU A 2 -14.29 -15.08 -2.77
CA LEU A 2 -13.66 -14.08 -1.87
C LEU A 2 -13.59 -12.64 -2.43
N ILE A 3 -13.41 -12.49 -3.75
CA ILE A 3 -13.33 -11.17 -4.39
C ILE A 3 -14.65 -10.40 -4.22
N VAL A 4 -15.79 -11.05 -4.43
CA VAL A 4 -17.12 -10.40 -4.28
C VAL A 4 -17.34 -9.96 -2.84
N LEU A 5 -17.00 -10.79 -1.86
CA LEU A 5 -17.09 -10.41 -0.45
C LEU A 5 -16.20 -9.20 -0.12
N ARG A 6 -15.00 -9.12 -0.70
CA ARG A 6 -14.13 -7.95 -0.55
C ARG A 6 -14.69 -6.68 -1.20
N LEU A 7 -15.33 -6.81 -2.36
CA LEU A 7 -15.99 -5.68 -3.00
C LEU A 7 -17.14 -5.15 -2.14
N LEU A 8 -17.96 -6.05 -1.59
CA LEU A 8 -19.03 -5.68 -0.66
C LEU A 8 -18.50 -5.03 0.61
N GLN A 9 -17.43 -5.57 1.20
CA GLN A 9 -16.79 -4.99 2.38
C GLN A 9 -16.19 -3.60 2.10
N GLY A 10 -15.55 -3.43 0.94
CA GLY A 10 -15.00 -2.14 0.52
C GLY A 10 -16.09 -1.09 0.33
N LEU A 11 -17.19 -1.46 -0.32
CA LEU A 11 -18.36 -0.58 -0.48
C LEU A 11 -18.96 -0.19 0.88
N ALA A 12 -19.12 -1.16 1.79
CA ALA A 12 -19.62 -0.91 3.14
C ALA A 12 -18.70 0.04 3.92
N MET A 13 -17.38 -0.20 3.92
CA MET A 13 -16.42 0.68 4.60
C MET A 13 -16.44 2.11 4.03
N GLY A 14 -16.56 2.26 2.72
CA GLY A 14 -16.61 3.58 2.08
C GLY A 14 -17.83 4.40 2.51
N GLY A 15 -19.01 3.77 2.53
CA GLY A 15 -20.25 4.40 3.00
C GLY A 15 -20.18 4.75 4.50
N GLU A 16 -19.65 3.83 5.31
CA GLU A 16 -19.59 4.02 6.76
C GLU A 16 -18.60 5.09 7.20
N TYR A 17 -17.44 5.17 6.55
CA TYR A 17 -16.46 6.22 6.81
C TYR A 17 -16.97 7.59 6.35
N GLY A 18 -17.52 7.67 5.12
CA GLY A 18 -18.05 8.91 4.58
C GLY A 18 -19.23 9.45 5.41
N GLY A 19 -20.15 8.57 5.83
CA GLY A 19 -21.27 8.93 6.69
C GLY A 19 -20.83 9.45 8.05
N ALA A 20 -19.86 8.79 8.70
CA ALA A 20 -19.33 9.23 10.00
C ALA A 20 -18.61 10.59 9.89
N ALA A 21 -17.83 10.79 8.82
CA ALA A 21 -17.15 12.06 8.55
C ALA A 21 -18.13 13.22 8.37
N THR A 22 -19.20 13.01 7.61
CA THR A 22 -20.26 14.01 7.40
C THR A 22 -21.02 14.28 8.70
N TYR A 23 -21.41 13.23 9.44
CA TYR A 23 -22.12 13.35 10.72
C TYR A 23 -21.35 14.23 11.71
N VAL A 24 -20.06 13.97 11.93
CA VAL A 24 -19.25 14.78 12.85
C VAL A 24 -19.01 16.18 12.30
N ALA A 25 -18.85 16.36 11.00
CA ALA A 25 -18.70 17.68 10.40
C ALA A 25 -19.95 18.57 10.57
N GLU A 26 -21.14 17.95 10.59
CA GLU A 26 -22.42 18.63 10.82
C GLU A 26 -22.62 19.01 12.30
N TYR A 27 -22.20 18.18 13.25
CA TYR A 27 -22.24 18.48 14.68
C TYR A 27 -21.11 19.41 15.16
N ALA A 28 -20.02 19.50 14.41
CA ALA A 28 -18.86 20.26 14.83
C ALA A 28 -19.13 21.79 14.79
N PRO A 29 -18.69 22.55 15.82
CA PRO A 29 -18.76 24.00 15.83
C PRO A 29 -18.14 24.62 14.58
N GLN A 30 -18.71 25.73 14.10
CA GLN A 30 -18.07 26.56 13.07
C GLN A 30 -16.64 26.93 13.52
N HIS A 31 -15.67 26.82 12.61
CA HIS A 31 -14.22 26.99 12.86
C HIS A 31 -13.50 25.91 13.68
N ARG A 32 -14.14 24.77 13.98
CA ARG A 32 -13.43 23.60 14.57
C ARG A 32 -13.62 22.30 13.80
N ARG A 33 -14.22 22.38 12.61
CA ARG A 33 -14.58 21.21 11.82
C ARG A 33 -13.35 20.37 11.47
N GLY A 34 -12.21 20.98 11.15
CA GLY A 34 -10.95 20.32 10.82
C GLY A 34 -10.44 19.46 11.97
N PHE A 35 -10.38 20.04 13.17
CA PHE A 35 -10.02 19.33 14.40
C PHE A 35 -10.92 18.11 14.65
N TYR A 36 -12.25 18.26 14.64
CA TYR A 36 -13.16 17.13 14.86
C TYR A 36 -13.07 16.07 13.75
N THR A 37 -12.96 16.47 12.48
CA THR A 37 -12.80 15.51 11.37
C THR A 37 -11.43 14.80 11.39
N SER A 38 -10.38 15.44 11.93
CA SER A 38 -9.06 14.79 12.07
C SER A 38 -9.05 13.67 13.09
N TRP A 39 -9.96 13.72 14.08
CA TRP A 39 -10.16 12.61 15.01
C TRP A 39 -10.71 11.37 14.30
N ILE A 40 -11.58 11.56 13.32
CA ILE A 40 -12.08 10.45 12.47
C ILE A 40 -10.94 9.84 11.67
N GLN A 41 -10.13 10.67 11.02
CA GLN A 41 -8.97 10.17 10.26
C GLN A 41 -7.98 9.43 11.17
N THR A 42 -7.80 9.91 12.40
CA THR A 42 -6.97 9.27 13.43
C THR A 42 -7.49 7.88 13.77
N THR A 43 -8.81 7.66 13.83
CA THR A 43 -9.35 6.32 14.11
C THR A 43 -8.98 5.28 13.05
N ALA A 44 -8.84 5.67 11.78
CA ALA A 44 -8.36 4.78 10.73
C ALA A 44 -6.90 4.35 10.97
N SER A 45 -6.03 5.29 11.32
CA SER A 45 -4.62 5.02 11.65
C SER A 45 -4.47 4.18 12.93
N VAL A 46 -5.29 4.46 13.96
CA VAL A 46 -5.36 3.65 15.18
C VAL A 46 -5.88 2.24 14.89
N GLY A 47 -6.85 2.10 13.97
CA GLY A 47 -7.33 0.80 13.51
C GLY A 47 -6.23 -0.03 12.86
N LEU A 48 -5.41 0.60 11.99
CA LEU A 48 -4.23 -0.04 11.41
C LEU A 48 -3.22 -0.44 12.49
N LEU A 49 -2.90 0.46 13.41
CA LEU A 49 -2.02 0.20 14.55
C LEU A 49 -2.50 -1.00 15.38
N LEU A 50 -3.78 -1.02 15.75
CA LEU A 50 -4.39 -2.12 16.49
C LEU A 50 -4.31 -3.44 15.70
N SER A 51 -4.56 -3.39 14.39
CA SER A 51 -4.45 -4.58 13.53
C SER A 51 -3.03 -5.15 13.53
N LEU A 52 -2.01 -4.27 13.44
CA LEU A 52 -0.60 -4.67 13.47
C LEU A 52 -0.25 -5.29 14.81
N LEU A 53 -0.67 -4.69 15.93
CA LEU A 53 -0.44 -5.21 17.27
C LEU A 53 -1.12 -6.57 17.50
N VAL A 54 -2.37 -6.73 17.06
CA VAL A 54 -3.11 -7.99 17.17
C VAL A 54 -2.45 -9.09 16.33
N ILE A 55 -2.07 -8.79 15.08
CA ILE A 55 -1.37 -9.76 14.22
C ILE A 55 -0.02 -10.14 14.82
N MET A 56 0.76 -9.16 15.30
CA MET A 56 2.07 -9.40 15.91
C MET A 56 1.94 -10.23 17.20
N GLY A 57 0.95 -9.93 18.05
CA GLY A 57 0.66 -10.69 19.26
C GLY A 57 0.26 -12.13 18.96
N ILE A 58 -0.65 -12.36 18.02
CA ILE A 58 -1.09 -13.71 17.65
C ILE A 58 0.05 -14.53 17.04
N ARG A 59 0.87 -13.92 16.15
CA ARG A 59 2.05 -14.58 15.59
C ARG A 59 3.05 -14.98 16.67
N SER A 60 3.25 -14.13 17.68
CA SER A 60 4.14 -14.41 18.80
C SER A 60 3.62 -15.53 19.70
N LEU A 61 2.30 -15.67 19.84
CA LEU A 61 1.66 -16.71 20.67
C LEU A 61 1.58 -18.08 19.99
N VAL A 62 1.24 -18.10 18.70
CA VAL A 62 0.92 -19.34 17.97
C VAL A 62 2.11 -19.83 17.13
N GLY A 63 3.09 -18.96 16.83
CA GLY A 63 4.21 -19.25 15.94
C GLY A 63 3.89 -19.00 14.46
N GLU A 64 4.92 -18.73 13.65
CA GLU A 64 4.74 -18.36 12.23
C GLU A 64 4.12 -19.49 11.40
N GLU A 65 4.57 -20.74 11.60
CA GLU A 65 4.08 -21.89 10.84
C GLU A 65 2.58 -22.11 11.07
N ALA A 66 2.15 -22.09 12.33
CA ALA A 66 0.75 -22.27 12.68
C ALA A 66 -0.12 -21.05 12.31
N PHE A 67 0.45 -19.83 12.30
CA PHE A 67 -0.26 -18.65 11.80
C PHE A 67 -0.64 -18.79 10.33
N VAL A 68 0.28 -19.28 9.48
CA VAL A 68 0.05 -19.49 8.04
C VAL A 68 -1.03 -20.56 7.82
N VAL A 69 -1.04 -21.63 8.62
CA VAL A 69 -2.01 -22.73 8.47
C VAL A 69 -3.41 -22.32 8.95
N TRP A 70 -3.53 -21.72 10.13
CA TRP A 70 -4.85 -21.45 10.74
C TRP A 70 -4.93 -20.18 11.60
N GLY A 71 -3.82 -19.72 12.20
CA GLY A 71 -3.84 -18.60 13.14
C GLY A 71 -4.31 -17.27 12.53
N TRP A 72 -4.20 -17.12 11.19
CA TRP A 72 -4.77 -15.99 10.45
C TRP A 72 -6.29 -15.81 10.63
N ARG A 73 -7.02 -16.83 11.11
CA ARG A 73 -8.48 -16.75 11.36
C ARG A 73 -8.83 -15.98 12.63
N ILE A 74 -7.93 -15.93 13.62
CA ILE A 74 -8.17 -15.28 14.92
C ILE A 74 -8.46 -13.78 14.77
N PRO A 75 -7.68 -12.98 13.99
CA PRO A 75 -8.00 -11.57 13.76
C PRO A 75 -9.37 -11.34 13.12
N PHE A 76 -9.83 -12.26 12.25
CA PHE A 76 -11.16 -12.16 11.64
C PHE A 76 -12.26 -12.36 12.69
N LEU A 77 -12.10 -13.32 13.61
CA LEU A 77 -13.07 -13.53 14.70
C LEU A 77 -13.13 -12.33 15.65
N ILE A 78 -11.98 -11.72 15.97
CA ILE A 78 -11.94 -10.48 16.76
C ILE A 78 -12.66 -9.35 16.02
N SER A 79 -12.50 -9.26 14.69
CA SER A 79 -13.19 -8.27 13.87
C SER A 79 -14.72 -8.42 13.90
N VAL A 80 -15.25 -9.65 14.02
CA VAL A 80 -16.69 -9.92 14.18
C VAL A 80 -17.21 -9.32 15.48
N LEU A 81 -16.47 -9.47 16.59
CA LEU A 81 -16.84 -8.86 17.87
C LEU A 81 -16.86 -7.33 17.78
N LEU A 82 -15.82 -6.74 17.17
CA LEU A 82 -15.76 -5.30 16.95
C LEU A 82 -16.90 -4.79 16.06
N LEU A 83 -17.27 -5.56 15.04
CA LEU A 83 -18.42 -5.24 14.18
C LEU A 83 -19.73 -5.26 14.98
N ALA A 84 -19.95 -6.25 15.85
CA ALA A 84 -21.14 -6.31 16.70
C ALA A 84 -21.24 -5.09 17.62
N ILE A 85 -20.11 -4.67 18.22
CA ILE A 85 -20.04 -3.44 19.04
C ILE A 85 -20.35 -2.20 18.17
N SER A 86 -19.77 -2.10 16.97
CA SER A 86 -20.02 -0.99 16.04
C SER A 86 -21.50 -0.88 15.67
N VAL A 87 -22.15 -2.02 15.37
CA VAL A 87 -23.59 -2.06 15.07
C VAL A 87 -24.40 -1.61 16.29
N TRP A 88 -24.06 -2.11 17.48
CA TRP A 88 -24.73 -1.69 18.71
C TRP A 88 -24.62 -0.19 18.99
N ILE A 89 -23.44 0.41 18.80
CA ILE A 89 -23.25 1.86 18.96
C ILE A 89 -24.10 2.62 17.94
N ARG A 90 -24.10 2.19 16.67
CA ARG A 90 -24.87 2.83 15.59
C ARG A 90 -26.37 2.82 15.82
N MET A 91 -26.91 1.74 16.37
CA MET A 91 -28.32 1.65 16.73
C MET A 91 -28.75 2.66 17.82
N ASN A 92 -27.79 3.22 18.57
CA ASN A 92 -28.05 4.17 19.65
C ASN A 92 -27.74 5.64 19.27
N LEU A 93 -27.19 5.90 18.07
CA LEU A 93 -26.91 7.25 17.58
C LEU A 93 -28.17 7.90 17.03
N LYS A 94 -28.47 9.13 17.48
CA LYS A 94 -29.57 9.95 16.94
C LYS A 94 -29.17 10.53 15.57
N GLU A 95 -30.13 10.66 14.66
CA GLU A 95 -29.96 11.35 13.37
C GLU A 95 -29.41 12.78 13.58
N SER A 96 -28.63 13.30 12.63
CA SER A 96 -28.04 14.64 12.78
C SER A 96 -29.10 15.74 12.73
N PRO A 97 -28.92 16.87 13.44
CA PRO A 97 -29.89 17.97 13.49
C PRO A 97 -30.12 18.57 12.10
N ALA A 98 -29.07 18.60 11.27
CA ALA A 98 -29.16 19.05 9.88
C ALA A 98 -30.00 18.10 9.02
N PHE A 99 -29.82 16.78 9.19
CA PHE A 99 -30.63 15.79 8.50
C PHE A 99 -32.09 15.78 8.99
N GLN A 100 -32.32 15.93 10.30
CA GLN A 100 -33.65 16.08 10.86
C GLN A 100 -34.35 17.34 10.33
N HIS A 101 -33.65 18.47 10.26
CA HIS A 101 -34.20 19.71 9.68
C HIS A 101 -34.64 19.53 8.23
N ILE A 102 -33.82 18.89 7.38
CA ILE A 102 -34.16 18.61 5.97
C ILE A 102 -35.35 17.65 5.85
N LYS A 103 -35.44 16.67 6.75
CA LYS A 103 -36.56 15.71 6.83
C LYS A 103 -37.85 16.38 7.28
N ASP A 104 -37.77 17.28 8.27
CA ASP A 104 -38.89 18.06 8.80
C ASP A 104 -39.37 19.11 7.78
N GLU A 105 -38.46 19.69 6.99
CA GLU A 105 -38.77 20.58 5.87
C GLU A 105 -39.30 19.86 4.62
N GLY A 106 -39.26 18.53 4.59
CA GLY A 106 -39.74 17.72 3.47
C GLY A 106 -38.95 17.92 2.17
N THR A 107 -37.74 18.47 2.25
CA THR A 107 -36.89 18.78 1.08
C THR A 107 -36.02 17.60 0.64
N LEU A 108 -36.32 16.39 1.13
CA LEU A 108 -35.63 15.16 0.72
C LEU A 108 -35.85 14.89 -0.77
N SER A 109 -34.74 14.75 -1.51
CA SER A 109 -34.79 14.38 -2.92
C SER A 109 -35.39 13.00 -3.11
N THR A 110 -36.34 12.88 -4.05
CA THR A 110 -36.94 11.61 -4.48
C THR A 110 -36.02 10.81 -5.40
N SER A 111 -34.92 11.40 -5.90
CA SER A 111 -33.99 10.77 -6.84
C SER A 111 -32.52 11.17 -6.59
N PRO A 112 -31.97 10.91 -5.38
CA PRO A 112 -30.69 11.47 -4.94
C PRO A 112 -29.49 11.04 -5.79
N ILE A 113 -29.47 9.80 -6.32
CA ILE A 113 -28.38 9.30 -7.18
C ILE A 113 -28.43 10.00 -8.54
N THR A 114 -29.61 10.10 -9.15
CA THR A 114 -29.82 10.73 -10.46
C THR A 114 -29.60 12.24 -10.40
N GLU A 115 -29.95 12.90 -9.29
CA GLU A 115 -29.64 14.32 -9.12
C GLU A 115 -28.15 14.57 -8.87
N SER A 116 -27.46 13.69 -8.14
CA SER A 116 -26.04 13.84 -7.83
C SER A 116 -25.14 13.53 -9.03
N PHE A 117 -25.44 12.46 -9.78
CA PHE A 117 -24.59 11.97 -10.88
C PHE A 117 -25.20 12.16 -12.27
N GLY A 118 -26.52 12.29 -12.39
CA GLY A 118 -27.21 12.49 -13.68
C GLY A 118 -27.26 13.95 -14.13
N ARG A 119 -27.09 14.91 -13.22
CA ARG A 119 -26.97 16.34 -13.56
C ARG A 119 -25.50 16.72 -13.71
N TRP A 120 -25.12 17.17 -14.91
CA TRP A 120 -23.71 17.51 -15.22
C TRP A 120 -23.10 18.55 -14.27
N ALA A 121 -23.89 19.53 -13.80
CA ALA A 121 -23.43 20.53 -12.84
C ALA A 121 -22.96 19.90 -11.51
N ASN A 122 -23.69 18.91 -11.00
CA ASN A 122 -23.34 18.19 -9.77
C ASN A 122 -22.24 17.16 -10.02
N LEU A 123 -22.34 16.42 -11.13
CA LEU A 123 -21.32 15.47 -11.55
C LEU A 123 -19.95 16.14 -11.72
N ARG A 124 -19.89 17.35 -12.30
CA ARG A 124 -18.65 18.12 -12.44
C ARG A 124 -18.00 18.40 -11.07
N ILE A 125 -18.79 18.78 -10.07
CA ILE A 125 -18.28 19.02 -8.71
C ILE A 125 -17.78 17.72 -8.10
N ALA A 126 -18.53 16.62 -8.26
CA ALA A 126 -18.13 15.31 -7.78
C ALA A 126 -16.80 14.84 -8.41
N LEU A 127 -16.64 15.00 -9.72
CA LEU A 127 -15.39 14.66 -10.43
C LEU A 127 -14.22 15.55 -10.01
N LEU A 128 -14.45 16.85 -9.82
CA LEU A 128 -13.43 17.77 -9.31
C LEU A 128 -12.99 17.41 -7.88
N ALA A 129 -13.92 17.04 -7.00
CA ALA A 129 -13.59 16.56 -5.67
C ALA A 129 -12.85 15.22 -5.73
N LEU A 130 -13.29 14.29 -6.58
CA LEU A 130 -12.68 12.98 -6.74
C LEU A 130 -11.24 13.05 -7.26
N PHE A 131 -11.04 13.68 -8.41
CA PHE A 131 -9.72 13.73 -9.06
C PHE A 131 -8.82 14.85 -8.52
N GLY A 132 -9.42 15.96 -8.08
CA GLY A 132 -8.68 17.13 -7.61
C GLY A 132 -8.34 17.12 -6.12
N LEU A 133 -9.14 16.45 -5.28
CA LEU A 133 -8.94 16.45 -3.82
C LEU A 133 -8.64 15.05 -3.28
N THR A 134 -9.51 14.08 -3.52
CA THR A 134 -9.40 12.77 -2.85
C THR A 134 -8.36 11.84 -3.47
N ALA A 135 -8.14 11.91 -4.80
CA ALA A 135 -7.12 11.10 -5.46
C ALA A 135 -5.71 11.35 -4.90
N GLY A 136 -5.31 12.63 -4.77
CA GLY A 136 -4.01 12.99 -4.21
C GLY A 136 -3.87 12.56 -2.75
N GLN A 137 -4.87 12.86 -1.92
CA GLN A 137 -4.89 12.47 -0.50
C GLN A 137 -4.83 10.94 -0.34
N GLY A 138 -5.58 10.20 -1.16
CA GLY A 138 -5.56 8.74 -1.15
C GLY A 138 -4.17 8.19 -1.50
N VAL A 139 -3.56 8.67 -2.59
CA VAL A 139 -2.20 8.26 -2.97
C VAL A 139 -1.22 8.54 -1.84
N VAL A 140 -1.30 9.71 -1.20
CA VAL A 140 -0.35 10.07 -0.15
C VAL A 140 -0.49 9.15 1.06
N TRP A 141 -1.72 8.97 1.51
CA TRP A 141 -2.04 8.17 2.67
C TRP A 141 -1.74 6.68 2.49
N TYR A 142 -2.15 6.07 1.36
CA TYR A 142 -1.86 4.67 1.07
C TYR A 142 -0.36 4.43 0.89
N THR A 143 0.36 5.37 0.28
CA THR A 143 1.82 5.28 0.12
C THR A 143 2.51 5.27 1.49
N GLY A 144 2.13 6.18 2.40
CA GLY A 144 2.73 6.27 3.72
C GLY A 144 2.42 5.08 4.63
N GLN A 145 1.17 4.62 4.65
CA GLN A 145 0.73 3.59 5.60
C GLN A 145 0.94 2.15 5.13
N PHE A 146 0.67 1.85 3.85
CA PHE A 146 0.71 0.48 3.34
C PHE A 146 1.92 0.24 2.44
N TYR A 147 2.16 1.13 1.48
CA TYR A 147 3.25 0.92 0.53
C TYR A 147 4.62 1.01 1.20
N ALA A 148 4.82 1.91 2.17
CA ALA A 148 6.08 1.99 2.92
C ALA A 148 6.41 0.68 3.66
N LEU A 149 5.42 0.07 4.33
CA LEU A 149 5.59 -1.24 4.99
C LEU A 149 5.86 -2.35 3.98
N PHE A 150 5.13 -2.36 2.86
CA PHE A 150 5.36 -3.30 1.77
C PHE A 150 6.77 -3.14 1.19
N PHE A 151 7.23 -1.91 0.97
CA PHE A 151 8.54 -1.59 0.41
C PHE A 151 9.66 -2.11 1.30
N ILE A 152 9.65 -1.78 2.60
CA ILE A 152 10.72 -2.22 3.51
C ILE A 152 10.73 -3.75 3.70
N THR A 153 9.57 -4.41 3.68
CA THR A 153 9.48 -5.87 3.87
C THR A 153 9.80 -6.65 2.60
N GLN A 154 9.11 -6.32 1.50
CA GLN A 154 9.19 -7.08 0.26
C GLN A 154 10.36 -6.61 -0.61
N MET A 155 10.61 -5.29 -0.70
CA MET A 155 11.65 -4.77 -1.60
C MET A 155 13.05 -4.71 -0.97
N LEU A 156 13.12 -4.37 0.31
CA LEU A 156 14.40 -4.20 1.01
C LEU A 156 14.80 -5.44 1.82
N GLY A 157 13.92 -6.43 1.91
CA GLY A 157 14.17 -7.70 2.58
C GLY A 157 14.28 -7.58 4.11
N LEU A 158 13.59 -6.60 4.73
CA LEU A 158 13.58 -6.51 6.18
C LEU A 158 12.69 -7.60 6.76
N HIS A 159 13.18 -8.20 7.85
CA HIS A 159 12.40 -9.17 8.60
C HIS A 159 11.05 -8.57 9.04
N ALA A 160 9.97 -9.33 8.83
CA ALA A 160 8.59 -8.84 9.00
C ALA A 160 8.34 -8.26 10.39
N THR A 161 8.81 -8.91 11.45
CA THR A 161 8.63 -8.45 12.83
C THR A 161 9.27 -7.09 13.08
N LEU A 162 10.49 -6.87 12.55
CA LEU A 162 11.19 -5.59 12.69
C LEU A 162 10.44 -4.49 11.93
N ALA A 163 10.07 -4.74 10.68
CA ALA A 163 9.35 -3.78 9.86
C ALA A 163 7.98 -3.39 10.46
N GLN A 164 7.23 -4.37 10.99
CA GLN A 164 5.98 -4.12 11.71
C GLN A 164 6.20 -3.27 12.97
N THR A 165 7.26 -3.56 13.74
CA THR A 165 7.61 -2.78 14.94
C THR A 165 7.95 -1.32 14.57
N LEU A 166 8.75 -1.11 13.54
CA LEU A 166 9.09 0.23 13.04
C LEU A 166 7.84 0.99 12.59
N MET A 167 6.92 0.34 11.88
CA MET A 167 5.65 0.94 11.44
C MET A 167 4.74 1.27 12.63
N VAL A 168 4.65 0.41 13.65
CA VAL A 168 3.89 0.65 14.89
C VAL A 168 4.41 1.90 15.61
N ILE A 169 5.73 2.02 15.80
CA ILE A 169 6.35 3.19 16.42
C ILE A 169 6.06 4.43 15.56
N SER A 170 6.16 4.31 14.24
CA SER A 170 5.95 5.43 13.32
C SER A 170 4.51 5.94 13.33
N LEU A 171 3.53 5.03 13.36
CA LEU A 171 2.11 5.35 13.51
C LEU A 171 1.83 6.06 14.84
N LEU A 172 2.43 5.60 15.94
CA LEU A 172 2.27 6.25 17.25
C LEU A 172 2.80 7.68 17.25
N LEU A 173 3.95 7.91 16.60
CA LEU A 173 4.57 9.25 16.51
C LEU A 173 3.83 10.16 15.51
N ALA A 174 3.30 9.62 14.42
CA ALA A 174 2.61 10.39 13.40
C ALA A 174 1.15 10.71 13.76
N THR A 175 0.48 9.86 14.55
CA THR A 175 -0.93 10.03 14.90
C THR A 175 -1.26 11.41 15.51
N PRO A 176 -0.47 11.95 16.46
CA PRO A 176 -0.67 13.32 16.96
C PRO A 176 -0.59 14.40 15.88
N LEU A 177 0.19 14.18 14.81
CA LEU A 177 0.32 15.14 13.72
C LEU A 177 -0.99 15.31 12.95
N PHE A 178 -1.81 14.25 12.79
CA PHE A 178 -3.12 14.37 12.15
C PHE A 178 -4.03 15.34 12.91
N ILE A 179 -4.01 15.28 14.24
CA ILE A 179 -4.81 16.15 15.10
C ILE A 179 -4.27 17.58 15.05
N PHE A 180 -2.96 17.74 15.10
CA PHE A 180 -2.30 19.04 15.00
C PHE A 180 -2.58 19.73 13.67
N PHE A 181 -2.40 19.06 12.54
CA PHE A 181 -2.68 19.61 11.21
C PHE A 181 -4.18 19.77 10.96
N GLY A 182 -5.03 18.95 11.59
CA GLY A 182 -6.47 19.13 11.64
C GLY A 182 -6.86 20.46 12.29
N TRP A 183 -6.31 20.75 13.47
CA TRP A 183 -6.47 22.05 14.13
C TRP A 183 -5.89 23.20 13.31
N LEU A 184 -4.69 23.03 12.75
CA LEU A 184 -4.05 24.06 11.93
C LEU A 184 -4.90 24.38 10.69
N SER A 185 -5.56 23.38 10.11
CA SER A 185 -6.45 23.55 8.94
C SER A 185 -7.65 24.46 9.22
N ASP A 186 -8.08 24.53 10.48
CA ASP A 186 -9.14 25.44 10.91
C ASP A 186 -8.65 26.88 11.05
N GLN A 187 -7.34 27.10 11.27
CA GLN A 187 -6.73 28.42 11.44
C GLN A 187 -6.31 29.04 10.10
N ILE A 188 -5.56 28.31 9.28
CA ILE A 188 -4.97 28.82 8.02
C ILE A 188 -5.78 28.43 6.77
N GLY A 189 -6.83 27.63 6.96
CA GLY A 189 -7.67 27.08 5.89
C GLY A 189 -7.18 25.71 5.39
N ARG A 190 -8.11 24.94 4.81
CA ARG A 190 -7.89 23.54 4.39
C ARG A 190 -7.08 23.39 3.11
N LYS A 191 -7.35 24.25 2.13
CA LYS A 191 -6.71 24.24 0.80
C LYS A 191 -5.17 24.33 0.87
N PRO A 192 -4.55 25.28 1.60
CA PRO A 192 -3.10 25.36 1.64
C PRO A 192 -2.47 24.13 2.30
N ILE A 193 -3.09 23.54 3.34
CA ILE A 193 -2.56 22.34 4.00
C ILE A 193 -2.56 21.14 3.05
N ILE A 194 -3.69 20.89 2.38
CA ILE A 194 -3.81 19.74 1.46
C ILE A 194 -2.83 19.90 0.29
N LEU A 195 -2.73 21.09 -0.31
CA LEU A 195 -1.81 21.33 -1.42
C LEU A 195 -0.35 21.24 -0.98
N THR A 196 -0.01 21.72 0.22
CA THR A 196 1.36 21.63 0.75
C THR A 196 1.73 20.18 1.03
N GLY A 197 0.84 19.38 1.63
CA GLY A 197 1.07 17.94 1.84
C GLY A 197 1.29 17.19 0.53
N CYS A 198 0.43 17.42 -0.47
CA CYS A 198 0.60 16.82 -1.80
C CYS A 198 1.90 17.27 -2.49
N LEU A 199 2.26 18.55 -2.39
CA LEU A 199 3.50 19.08 -2.97
C LEU A 199 4.73 18.50 -2.27
N LEU A 200 4.74 18.46 -0.95
CA LEU A 200 5.80 17.85 -0.16
C LEU A 200 5.93 16.36 -0.52
N ALA A 201 4.83 15.61 -0.61
CA ALA A 201 4.87 14.23 -1.05
C ALA A 201 5.49 14.08 -2.45
N ALA A 202 5.06 14.89 -3.42
CA ALA A 202 5.60 14.86 -4.79
C ALA A 202 7.12 15.14 -4.83
N LEU A 203 7.60 16.08 -4.01
CA LEU A 203 9.02 16.46 -3.97
C LEU A 203 9.88 15.47 -3.15
N THR A 204 9.31 14.88 -2.10
CA THR A 204 10.07 14.12 -1.10
C THR A 204 9.94 12.61 -1.21
N TYR A 205 8.99 12.06 -1.97
CA TYR A 205 8.87 10.62 -2.13
C TYR A 205 10.13 9.97 -2.65
N TYR A 206 10.69 10.50 -3.74
CA TYR A 206 11.93 9.94 -4.29
C TYR A 206 13.08 9.92 -3.26
N PRO A 207 13.49 11.04 -2.64
CA PRO A 207 14.58 11.03 -1.67
C PRO A 207 14.26 10.24 -0.40
N VAL A 208 13.00 10.21 0.06
CA VAL A 208 12.62 9.46 1.26
C VAL A 208 12.69 7.96 1.03
N PHE A 209 12.19 7.46 -0.11
CA PHE A 209 12.30 6.03 -0.45
C PHE A 209 13.75 5.62 -0.71
N GLN A 210 14.58 6.49 -1.27
CA GLN A 210 16.04 6.28 -1.32
C GLN A 210 16.67 6.22 0.06
N GLY A 211 16.25 7.11 0.97
CA GLY A 211 16.65 7.09 2.37
C GLY A 211 16.27 5.79 3.05
N LEU A 212 15.02 5.33 2.88
CA LEU A 212 14.56 4.04 3.39
C LEU A 212 15.44 2.91 2.85
N ALA A 213 15.74 2.88 1.55
CA ALA A 213 16.62 1.86 0.99
C ALA A 213 18.02 1.89 1.61
N TYR A 214 18.62 3.08 1.74
CA TYR A 214 19.97 3.25 2.29
C TYR A 214 20.07 2.85 3.76
N PHE A 215 19.11 3.26 4.61
CA PHE A 215 19.15 2.98 6.04
C PHE A 215 18.63 1.60 6.42
N ALA A 216 17.83 0.98 5.55
CA ALA A 216 17.29 -0.35 5.77
C ALA A 216 18.19 -1.45 5.21
N ASN A 217 18.81 -1.25 4.05
CA ASN A 217 19.67 -2.24 3.44
C ASN A 217 20.81 -1.57 2.63
N PRO A 218 21.84 -1.03 3.31
CA PRO A 218 22.93 -0.33 2.64
C PRO A 218 23.73 -1.25 1.70
N ALA A 219 23.89 -2.53 2.06
CA ALA A 219 24.54 -3.53 1.21
C ALA A 219 23.82 -3.72 -0.12
N LEU A 220 22.48 -3.80 -0.11
CA LEU A 220 21.67 -3.87 -1.33
C LEU A 220 21.85 -2.61 -2.21
N VAL A 221 21.87 -1.43 -1.59
CA VAL A 221 22.08 -0.17 -2.34
C VAL A 221 23.47 -0.13 -2.97
N GLN A 222 24.51 -0.61 -2.28
CA GLN A 222 25.86 -0.70 -2.82
C GLN A 222 25.94 -1.71 -3.97
N ALA A 223 25.33 -2.90 -3.82
CA ALA A 223 25.28 -3.91 -4.86
C ALA A 223 24.60 -3.39 -6.14
N GLN A 224 23.45 -2.70 -5.99
CA GLN A 224 22.73 -2.09 -7.10
C GLN A 224 23.53 -1.00 -7.83
N ARG A 225 24.38 -0.26 -7.12
CA ARG A 225 25.26 0.76 -7.72
C ARG A 225 26.46 0.15 -8.45
N ASN A 226 27.04 -0.92 -7.88
CA ASN A 226 28.25 -1.54 -8.41
C ASN A 226 27.95 -2.49 -9.58
N ALA A 227 26.83 -3.20 -9.53
CA ALA A 227 26.46 -4.23 -10.51
C ALA A 227 24.98 -4.11 -10.89
N PRO A 228 24.57 -3.04 -11.60
CA PRO A 228 23.17 -2.81 -11.92
C PRO A 228 22.58 -3.95 -12.76
N VAL A 229 21.42 -4.44 -12.34
CA VAL A 229 20.70 -5.50 -13.05
C VAL A 229 19.98 -4.88 -14.24
N THR A 230 20.23 -5.42 -15.44
CA THR A 230 19.58 -5.00 -16.68
C THR A 230 18.89 -6.19 -17.31
N VAL A 231 17.60 -6.04 -17.58
CA VAL A 231 16.80 -7.05 -18.27
C VAL A 231 16.68 -6.63 -19.73
N ILE A 232 17.27 -7.43 -20.62
CA ILE A 232 17.25 -7.24 -22.06
C ILE A 232 16.14 -8.13 -22.62
N THR A 233 15.08 -7.53 -23.14
CA THR A 233 13.91 -8.26 -23.65
C THR A 233 13.44 -7.69 -24.97
N ASP A 234 12.93 -8.55 -25.86
CA ASP A 234 12.11 -8.11 -26.98
C ASP A 234 10.75 -7.61 -26.45
N PRO A 235 10.40 -6.32 -26.61
CA PRO A 235 9.13 -5.79 -26.14
C PRO A 235 7.91 -6.48 -26.74
N ALA A 236 8.04 -7.08 -27.94
CA ALA A 236 6.95 -7.79 -28.62
C ALA A 236 6.64 -9.16 -28.02
N SER A 237 7.60 -9.77 -27.29
CA SER A 237 7.41 -11.07 -26.62
C SER A 237 6.98 -10.95 -25.17
N CYS A 238 6.94 -9.74 -24.60
CA CYS A 238 6.53 -9.48 -23.22
C CYS A 238 5.00 -9.31 -23.13
N SER A 239 4.34 -10.11 -22.29
CA SER A 239 2.93 -9.91 -22.00
C SER A 239 2.73 -8.91 -20.86
N PHE A 240 1.54 -8.33 -20.78
CA PHE A 240 1.16 -7.49 -19.65
C PHE A 240 0.97 -8.38 -18.41
N GLN A 241 1.85 -8.25 -17.41
CA GLN A 241 1.89 -9.15 -16.24
C GLN A 241 0.72 -9.04 -15.25
N PHE A 242 -0.31 -8.24 -15.56
CA PHE A 242 -1.46 -8.07 -14.70
C PHE A 242 -2.42 -9.26 -14.84
N ASN A 243 -2.36 -10.20 -13.90
CA ASN A 243 -3.22 -11.38 -13.86
C ASN A 243 -3.97 -11.49 -12.53
N PRO A 244 -5.02 -10.68 -12.31
CA PRO A 244 -5.74 -10.63 -11.04
C PRO A 244 -6.58 -11.90 -10.73
N VAL A 245 -6.82 -12.76 -11.73
CA VAL A 245 -7.66 -13.97 -11.62
C VAL A 245 -6.84 -15.27 -11.73
N GLY A 246 -5.53 -15.18 -11.96
CA GLY A 246 -4.65 -16.35 -12.10
C GLY A 246 -4.86 -17.15 -13.39
N SER A 247 -5.52 -16.59 -14.41
CA SER A 247 -5.91 -17.28 -15.64
C SER A 247 -4.80 -17.38 -16.69
N HIS A 248 -3.77 -16.53 -16.63
CA HIS A 248 -2.65 -16.53 -17.56
C HIS A 248 -1.42 -17.25 -17.00
N THR A 249 -0.92 -18.25 -17.73
CA THR A 249 0.40 -18.84 -17.51
C THR A 249 1.43 -18.06 -18.31
N PHE A 250 2.33 -17.40 -17.60
CA PHE A 250 3.44 -16.64 -18.18
C PHE A 250 4.53 -17.61 -18.66
N THR A 251 4.51 -17.93 -19.96
CA THR A 251 5.40 -18.95 -20.56
C THR A 251 6.48 -18.36 -21.47
N SER A 252 6.44 -17.07 -21.79
CA SER A 252 7.50 -16.43 -22.57
C SER A 252 8.75 -16.20 -21.72
N SER A 253 9.93 -16.21 -22.35
CA SER A 253 11.18 -15.91 -21.65
C SER A 253 11.15 -14.53 -20.96
N CYS A 254 10.54 -13.53 -21.59
CA CYS A 254 10.38 -12.20 -20.99
C CYS A 254 9.53 -12.24 -19.71
N ASP A 255 8.41 -12.96 -19.73
CA ASP A 255 7.50 -12.97 -18.58
C ASP A 255 8.08 -13.77 -17.41
N ILE A 256 8.79 -14.86 -17.70
CA ILE A 256 9.50 -15.67 -16.69
C ILE A 256 10.57 -14.84 -16.00
N VAL A 257 11.42 -14.14 -16.76
CA VAL A 257 12.48 -13.29 -16.21
C VAL A 257 11.90 -12.13 -15.41
N LYS A 258 10.91 -11.41 -15.93
CA LYS A 258 10.30 -10.27 -15.23
C LYS A 258 9.53 -10.68 -13.98
N SER A 259 8.82 -11.82 -14.02
CA SER A 259 8.13 -12.35 -12.84
C SER A 259 9.11 -12.81 -11.76
N TYR A 260 10.26 -13.37 -12.15
CA TYR A 260 11.34 -13.69 -11.22
C TYR A 260 11.89 -12.41 -10.55
N MET A 261 12.24 -11.40 -11.33
CA MET A 261 12.77 -10.13 -10.80
C MET A 261 11.77 -9.46 -9.84
N ALA A 262 10.49 -9.45 -10.20
CA ALA A 262 9.43 -8.93 -9.35
C ALA A 262 9.26 -9.72 -8.04
N SER A 263 9.35 -11.06 -8.10
CA SER A 263 9.19 -11.92 -6.91
C SER A 263 10.39 -11.89 -5.95
N HIS A 264 11.57 -11.52 -6.43
CA HIS A 264 12.78 -11.38 -5.60
C HIS A 264 13.14 -9.92 -5.35
N ALA A 265 12.24 -8.99 -5.70
CA ALA A 265 12.37 -7.57 -5.40
C ALA A 265 13.66 -6.90 -5.95
N VAL A 266 14.23 -7.49 -6.99
CA VAL A 266 15.44 -6.97 -7.62
C VAL A 266 15.06 -5.78 -8.49
N SER A 267 15.63 -4.61 -8.22
CA SER A 267 15.47 -3.44 -9.09
C SER A 267 16.26 -3.65 -10.38
N TYR A 268 15.63 -3.48 -11.53
CA TYR A 268 16.26 -3.69 -12.84
C TYR A 268 15.89 -2.60 -13.86
N ASN A 269 16.81 -2.36 -14.79
CA ASN A 269 16.57 -1.51 -15.96
C ASN A 269 16.13 -2.36 -17.14
N ASN A 270 15.09 -1.93 -17.86
CA ASN A 270 14.66 -2.60 -19.09
C ASN A 270 15.44 -2.02 -20.28
N VAL A 271 16.12 -2.89 -21.04
CA VAL A 271 16.78 -2.54 -22.30
C VAL A 271 16.12 -3.31 -23.44
N LYS A 272 15.89 -2.65 -24.57
CA LYS A 272 15.30 -3.30 -25.75
C LYS A 272 16.32 -4.27 -26.34
N GLY A 273 15.95 -5.55 -26.38
CA GLY A 273 16.70 -6.61 -27.05
C GLY A 273 16.43 -6.67 -28.55
N THR A 274 17.12 -7.60 -29.21
CA THR A 274 16.91 -7.87 -30.64
C THR A 274 15.57 -8.60 -30.83
N PRO A 275 14.79 -8.34 -31.89
CA PRO A 275 13.54 -9.06 -32.14
C PRO A 275 13.75 -10.58 -32.18
N GLY A 276 12.93 -11.33 -31.44
CA GLY A 276 13.01 -12.80 -31.34
C GLY A 276 14.12 -13.36 -30.45
N GLN A 277 14.88 -12.50 -29.75
CA GLN A 277 15.89 -12.94 -28.79
C GLN A 277 15.23 -13.39 -27.48
N VAL A 278 15.73 -14.49 -26.89
CA VAL A 278 15.35 -14.90 -25.53
C VAL A 278 15.72 -13.79 -24.53
N ALA A 279 14.88 -13.59 -23.52
CA ALA A 279 15.15 -12.59 -22.49
C ALA A 279 16.48 -12.85 -21.79
N GLN A 280 17.32 -11.84 -21.65
CA GLN A 280 18.61 -11.94 -20.95
C GLN A 280 18.61 -11.06 -19.71
N VAL A 281 19.23 -11.54 -18.64
CA VAL A 281 19.52 -10.77 -17.43
C VAL A 281 21.01 -10.51 -17.38
N ARG A 282 21.39 -9.24 -17.42
CA ARG A 282 22.77 -8.81 -17.19
C ARG A 282 22.92 -8.32 -15.76
N ILE A 283 23.91 -8.84 -15.04
CA ILE A 283 24.28 -8.43 -13.68
C ILE A 283 25.76 -8.09 -13.72
N GLY A 284 26.10 -6.81 -13.69
CA GLY A 284 27.47 -6.36 -13.97
C GLY A 284 27.91 -6.83 -15.37
N ASP A 285 28.94 -7.69 -15.41
CA ASP A 285 29.51 -8.24 -16.65
C ASP A 285 28.94 -9.63 -17.02
N HIS A 286 28.26 -10.31 -16.10
CA HIS A 286 27.64 -11.61 -16.36
C HIS A 286 26.28 -11.45 -17.05
N VAL A 287 26.05 -12.27 -18.08
CA VAL A 287 24.77 -12.36 -18.80
C VAL A 287 24.21 -13.76 -18.60
N ILE A 288 22.96 -13.83 -18.17
CA ILE A 288 22.21 -15.07 -17.95
C ILE A 288 21.06 -15.09 -18.95
N ASP A 289 20.97 -16.16 -19.72
CA ASP A 289 19.90 -16.37 -20.68
C ASP A 289 18.66 -16.95 -19.98
N GLY A 290 17.51 -16.33 -20.23
CA GLY A 290 16.21 -16.91 -19.92
C GLY A 290 15.88 -18.06 -20.88
N PHE A 291 14.76 -18.74 -20.62
CA PHE A 291 14.30 -19.85 -21.45
C PHE A 291 12.85 -19.64 -21.89
N GLU A 292 12.47 -20.25 -23.01
CA GLU A 292 11.09 -20.27 -23.50
C GLU A 292 10.32 -21.44 -22.89
N GLY A 293 9.24 -21.13 -22.19
CA GLY A 293 8.41 -22.12 -21.49
C GLY A 293 7.26 -22.69 -22.32
N GLY A 294 6.92 -22.08 -23.46
CA GLY A 294 5.71 -22.40 -24.24
C GLY A 294 5.60 -23.83 -24.76
N HIS A 295 6.72 -24.54 -24.90
CA HIS A 295 6.79 -25.91 -25.43
C HIS A 295 7.20 -26.96 -24.40
N LEU A 296 7.44 -26.56 -23.14
CA LEU A 296 7.94 -27.47 -22.10
C LEU A 296 6.80 -28.21 -21.40
N SER A 297 7.08 -29.44 -20.96
CA SER A 297 6.20 -30.13 -20.02
C SER A 297 6.17 -29.37 -18.68
N ARG A 298 5.13 -29.59 -17.86
CA ARG A 298 5.04 -28.95 -16.53
C ARG A 298 6.24 -29.27 -15.63
N ALA A 299 6.77 -30.47 -15.74
CA ALA A 299 7.94 -30.91 -14.98
C ALA A 299 9.22 -30.23 -15.47
N ASP A 300 9.41 -30.16 -16.79
CA ASP A 300 10.58 -29.50 -17.38
C ASP A 300 10.55 -27.99 -17.15
N PHE A 301 9.37 -27.35 -17.26
CA PHE A 301 9.19 -25.94 -16.95
C PHE A 301 9.57 -25.63 -15.49
N ALA A 302 9.15 -26.48 -14.53
CA ALA A 302 9.50 -26.32 -13.13
C ALA A 302 11.01 -26.48 -12.90
N ARG A 303 11.64 -27.47 -13.56
CA ARG A 303 13.09 -27.69 -13.48
C ARG A 303 13.87 -26.50 -14.04
N HIS A 304 13.60 -26.08 -15.27
CA HIS A 304 14.29 -24.94 -15.90
C HIS A 304 14.04 -23.62 -15.16
N SER A 305 12.82 -23.44 -14.62
CA SER A 305 12.56 -22.32 -13.72
C SER A 305 13.49 -22.37 -12.52
N GLN A 306 13.60 -23.50 -11.84
CA GLN A 306 14.44 -23.64 -10.64
C GLN A 306 15.94 -23.49 -10.94
N GLU A 307 16.42 -23.99 -12.08
CA GLU A 307 17.80 -23.79 -12.57
C GLU A 307 18.09 -22.30 -12.76
N LEU A 308 17.24 -21.59 -13.52
CA LEU A 308 17.38 -20.14 -13.75
C LEU A 308 17.35 -19.37 -12.43
N ARG A 309 16.48 -19.75 -11.48
CA ARG A 309 16.43 -19.12 -10.14
C ARG A 309 17.74 -19.31 -9.40
N ASN A 310 18.30 -20.52 -9.41
CA ASN A 310 19.53 -20.83 -8.69
C ASN A 310 20.71 -20.07 -9.29
N GLU A 311 20.82 -20.02 -10.62
CA GLU A 311 21.88 -19.29 -11.32
C GLU A 311 21.80 -17.78 -11.06
N LEU A 312 20.60 -17.19 -11.14
CA LEU A 312 20.38 -15.78 -10.83
C LEU A 312 20.74 -15.47 -9.37
N THR A 313 20.30 -16.30 -8.43
CA THR A 313 20.60 -16.12 -7.00
C THR A 313 22.11 -16.21 -6.73
N GLN A 314 22.79 -17.20 -7.31
CA GLN A 314 24.23 -17.37 -7.15
C GLN A 314 25.00 -16.18 -7.74
N THR A 315 24.63 -15.74 -8.94
CA THR A 315 25.27 -14.60 -9.61
C THR A 315 25.04 -13.31 -8.84
N MET A 316 23.82 -13.06 -8.34
CA MET A 316 23.52 -11.92 -7.49
C MET A 316 24.39 -11.90 -6.23
N ARG A 317 24.55 -13.05 -5.56
CA ARG A 317 25.44 -13.18 -4.39
C ARG A 317 26.90 -12.89 -4.73
N GLN A 318 27.39 -13.35 -5.88
CA GLN A 318 28.75 -13.05 -6.35
C GLN A 318 28.99 -11.55 -6.53
N TYR A 319 27.98 -10.82 -6.99
CA TYR A 319 28.01 -9.35 -7.12
C TYR A 319 27.63 -8.60 -5.84
N GLY A 320 27.51 -9.29 -4.71
CA GLY A 320 27.32 -8.68 -3.38
C GLY A 320 25.87 -8.32 -3.04
N TYR A 321 24.88 -8.80 -3.80
CA TYR A 321 23.47 -8.65 -3.43
C TYR A 321 23.15 -9.50 -2.19
N PRO A 322 22.62 -8.91 -1.11
CA PRO A 322 22.30 -9.67 0.10
C PRO A 322 20.96 -10.41 -0.04
N ASP A 323 20.85 -11.57 0.62
CA ASP A 323 19.59 -12.35 0.68
C ASP A 323 18.50 -11.66 1.53
N GLY A 324 18.89 -10.71 2.38
CA GLY A 324 18.02 -9.95 3.25
C GLY A 324 18.78 -8.81 3.93
N ALA A 325 18.07 -7.95 4.66
CA ALA A 325 18.71 -6.85 5.37
C ALA A 325 19.49 -7.35 6.60
N ASP A 326 20.77 -6.96 6.70
CA ASP A 326 21.63 -7.26 7.84
C ASP A 326 21.20 -6.44 9.07
N PRO A 327 20.74 -7.08 10.17
CA PRO A 327 20.27 -6.38 11.37
C PRO A 327 21.28 -5.42 12.01
N GLU A 328 22.58 -5.65 11.84
CA GLU A 328 23.63 -4.80 12.42
C GLU A 328 23.84 -3.51 11.63
N GLN A 329 23.51 -3.52 10.33
CA GLN A 329 23.66 -2.36 9.44
C GLN A 329 22.40 -1.50 9.36
N ILE A 330 21.28 -1.96 9.93
CA ILE A 330 20.00 -1.25 9.91
C ILE A 330 20.03 -0.05 10.86
N ASN A 331 19.85 1.15 10.32
CA ASN A 331 19.65 2.36 11.13
C ASN A 331 18.16 2.52 11.53
N LYS A 332 17.77 1.86 12.62
CA LYS A 332 16.39 1.84 13.12
C LYS A 332 15.83 3.23 13.41
N VAL A 333 16.66 4.13 13.96
CA VAL A 333 16.23 5.50 14.32
C VAL A 333 15.83 6.27 13.08
N MET A 334 16.68 6.25 12.05
CA MET A 334 16.40 6.98 10.82
C MET A 334 15.22 6.38 10.06
N LEU A 335 15.04 5.06 10.10
CA LEU A 335 13.85 4.42 9.54
C LEU A 335 12.57 4.88 10.23
N VAL A 336 12.55 4.97 11.57
CA VAL A 336 11.39 5.52 12.28
C VAL A 336 11.14 6.98 11.85
N VAL A 337 12.17 7.81 11.76
CA VAL A 337 12.01 9.21 11.33
C VAL A 337 11.39 9.30 9.93
N LEU A 338 11.92 8.56 8.96
CA LEU A 338 11.43 8.57 7.58
C LEU A 338 10.02 7.98 7.45
N LEU A 339 9.72 6.90 8.17
CA LEU A 339 8.40 6.30 8.19
C LEU A 339 7.38 7.21 8.89
N THR A 340 7.72 7.84 10.02
CA THR A 340 6.87 8.83 10.68
C THR A 340 6.59 10.01 9.76
N TYR A 341 7.60 10.48 9.02
CA TYR A 341 7.40 11.52 8.01
C TYR A 341 6.43 11.09 6.90
N LEU A 342 6.60 9.88 6.35
CA LEU A 342 5.69 9.37 5.31
C LEU A 342 4.27 9.16 5.80
N VAL A 343 4.09 8.71 7.05
CA VAL A 343 2.76 8.52 7.65
C VAL A 343 2.12 9.86 8.01
N GLY A 344 2.91 10.87 8.37
CA GLY A 344 2.44 12.20 8.76
C GLY A 344 2.20 13.18 7.62
N LEU A 345 2.66 12.86 6.39
CA LEU A 345 2.32 13.55 5.14
C LEU A 345 0.82 13.39 4.80
#